data_AF-A0A9E3WT29-F1
#
_entry.id   AF-A0A9E3WT29-F1
#
_cell.length_a   1.000
_cell.length_b   1.000
_cell.length_c   1.000
_cell.angle_alpha   90.00
_cell.angle_beta   90.00
_cell.angle_gamma   90.00
#
_symmetry.space_group_name_H-M   'P 1'
#
loop_
_entity.id
_entity.type
_entity.pdbx_description
1 polymer ?
#
loop_
_entity_poly.entity_id
_entity_poly.type
_entity_poly.pdbx_seq_one_letter_code
_entity_poly.pdbx_strand_id
1 'polypeptide(L)'
;MDARDDETKAKQARDATTQKLRELTERKEAIAVEGTQAKELRRAADEASERVQWRTKLLATSKQLVSAELDERRSREAIEKLREDETAARDALRSLEQVYMKQQAAVLAAGLSDGEPCPVCGSNHHPAPATPSDDDVAAEAVDDARARLDDLGRTLATRNDALTELTSATTRLRADHDHLAERLKDAAEAPLEELTARANDALAQAEKAGRAAETLADLERQIEAARQEQTQSDEVFSAQTQAVNDAATKAGKTEAIVAEREASVPTDQRDKDGLTQRRAELVAQMDVLRNARAKALMNERDANDKRTAAVAAHQAATHAQNQAQERYDAAVEAFEQRLGQKGFADKEAYRAAARSEAEIDAMAGELTAYREKIHAAKEHAVRAKAKVEDKSEPDLDALTATENDAGQKLETAREDASRRRRRVEQLEKWMTDLAAVTKDENALETRFATVGHVA
;
A
#
# COMPACT_ATOMS: atom_id res chain seq x y z
N MET A 1 9.68 13.10 -11.33
CA MET A 1 10.48 13.80 -12.35
C MET A 1 11.94 13.44 -12.17
N ASP A 2 12.47 13.50 -10.95
CA ASP A 2 13.87 13.19 -10.61
C ASP A 2 14.50 11.95 -11.27
N ALA A 3 13.89 10.76 -11.22
CA ALA A 3 14.54 9.54 -11.75
C ALA A 3 14.78 9.55 -13.28
N ARG A 4 13.87 10.12 -14.07
CA ARG A 4 14.05 10.22 -15.54
C ARG A 4 15.06 11.32 -15.91
N ASP A 5 15.09 12.39 -15.12
CA ASP A 5 16.06 13.46 -15.31
C ASP A 5 17.48 12.97 -14.97
N ASP A 6 17.62 12.16 -13.93
CA ASP A 6 18.90 11.55 -13.54
C ASP A 6 19.38 10.49 -14.53
N GLU A 7 18.49 9.65 -15.08
CA GLU A 7 18.82 8.76 -16.20
C GLU A 7 19.31 9.54 -17.43
N THR A 8 18.64 10.66 -17.74
CA THR A 8 19.03 11.52 -18.88
C THR A 8 20.41 12.13 -18.67
N LYS A 9 20.71 12.64 -17.47
CA LYS A 9 22.05 13.16 -17.13
C LYS A 9 23.12 12.05 -17.20
N ALA A 10 22.83 10.86 -16.68
CA ALA A 10 23.75 9.73 -16.74
C ALA A 10 24.03 9.29 -18.18
N LYS A 11 23.02 9.29 -19.05
CA LYS A 11 23.18 9.03 -20.48
C LYS A 11 24.09 10.06 -21.15
N GLN A 12 23.86 11.35 -20.89
CA GLN A 12 24.69 12.42 -21.44
C GLN A 12 26.15 12.31 -20.98
N ALA A 13 26.39 11.98 -19.71
CA ALA A 13 27.73 11.76 -19.19
C ALA A 13 28.43 10.57 -19.89
N ARG A 14 27.72 9.44 -20.03
CA ARG A 14 28.21 8.26 -20.74
C ARG A 14 28.55 8.53 -22.21
N ASP A 15 27.67 9.25 -22.90
CA ASP A 15 27.86 9.59 -24.31
C ASP A 15 29.06 10.55 -24.46
N ALA A 16 29.24 11.50 -23.53
CA ALA A 16 30.39 12.39 -23.50
C ALA A 16 31.72 11.66 -23.25
N THR A 17 31.77 10.71 -22.31
CA THR A 17 32.98 9.89 -22.07
C THR A 17 33.29 8.99 -23.27
N THR A 18 32.26 8.47 -23.93
CA THR A 18 32.42 7.66 -25.15
C THR A 18 33.00 8.49 -26.30
N GLN A 19 32.51 9.71 -26.49
CA GLN A 19 33.06 10.64 -27.49
C GLN A 19 34.51 11.00 -27.17
N LYS A 20 34.82 11.37 -25.92
CA LYS A 20 36.19 11.68 -25.46
C LYS A 20 37.16 10.53 -25.73
N LEU A 21 36.76 9.29 -25.42
CA LEU A 21 37.61 8.12 -25.68
C LEU A 21 37.88 7.92 -27.17
N ARG A 22 36.85 8.12 -28.02
CA ARG A 22 36.99 8.05 -29.47
C ARG A 22 37.97 9.11 -30.00
N GLU A 23 37.80 10.36 -29.61
CA GLU A 23 38.68 11.47 -30.02
C GLU A 23 40.14 11.23 -29.61
N LEU A 24 40.37 10.74 -28.38
CA LEU A 24 41.72 10.40 -27.91
C LEU A 24 42.33 9.23 -28.71
N THR A 25 41.52 8.23 -29.05
CA THR A 25 41.98 7.07 -29.84
C THR A 25 42.32 7.48 -31.27
N GLU A 26 41.48 8.28 -31.93
CA GLU A 26 41.75 8.82 -33.26
C GLU A 26 43.03 9.69 -33.28
N ARG A 27 43.23 10.53 -32.25
CA ARG A 27 44.47 11.31 -32.09
C ARG A 27 45.69 10.41 -31.89
N LYS A 28 45.57 9.31 -31.15
CA LYS A 28 46.65 8.33 -30.98
C LYS A 28 47.02 7.68 -32.32
N GLU A 29 46.03 7.23 -33.08
CA GLU A 29 46.25 6.60 -34.39
C GLU A 29 46.93 7.55 -35.38
N ALA A 30 46.55 8.83 -35.39
CA ALA A 30 47.12 9.84 -36.28
C ALA A 30 48.64 10.05 -36.12
N ILE A 31 49.18 9.83 -34.92
CA ILE A 31 50.62 10.02 -34.61
C ILE A 31 51.37 8.71 -34.33
N ALA A 32 50.69 7.56 -34.38
CA ALA A 32 51.23 6.25 -33.99
C ALA A 32 52.44 5.84 -34.84
N VAL A 33 52.35 6.04 -36.16
CA VAL A 33 53.45 5.69 -37.08
C VAL A 33 54.69 6.55 -36.79
N GLU A 34 54.49 7.86 -36.61
CA GLU A 34 55.59 8.79 -36.37
C GLU A 34 56.27 8.54 -35.02
N GLY A 35 55.50 8.29 -33.96
CA GLY A 35 56.07 8.04 -32.64
C GLY A 35 56.71 6.65 -32.48
N THR A 36 56.21 5.61 -33.16
CA THR A 36 56.83 4.27 -33.08
C THR A 36 58.20 4.20 -33.77
N GLN A 37 58.43 5.04 -34.79
CA GLN A 37 59.70 5.15 -35.50
C GLN A 37 60.76 5.99 -34.76
N ALA A 38 60.43 6.63 -33.62
CA ALA A 38 61.32 7.55 -32.93
C ALA A 38 62.71 6.96 -32.59
N LYS A 39 62.76 5.70 -32.14
CA LYS A 39 64.03 5.03 -31.82
C LYS A 39 64.88 4.77 -33.06
N GLU A 40 64.25 4.36 -34.16
CA GLU A 40 64.93 4.06 -35.42
C GLU A 40 65.46 5.34 -36.07
N LEU A 41 64.64 6.39 -36.12
CA LEU A 41 65.03 7.70 -36.63
C LEU A 41 66.13 8.34 -35.78
N ARG A 42 66.09 8.17 -34.45
CA ARG A 42 67.16 8.63 -33.57
C ARG A 42 68.49 7.93 -33.88
N ARG A 43 68.47 6.61 -34.04
CA ARG A 43 69.65 5.84 -34.44
C ARG A 43 70.19 6.29 -35.79
N ALA A 44 69.32 6.53 -36.77
CA ALA A 44 69.71 7.04 -38.08
C ALA A 44 70.32 8.45 -38.01
N ALA A 45 69.79 9.33 -37.15
CA ALA A 45 70.33 10.67 -36.91
C ALA A 45 71.72 10.62 -36.23
N ASP A 46 71.91 9.74 -35.26
CA ASP A 46 73.19 9.53 -34.59
C ASP A 46 74.24 8.99 -35.60
N GLU A 47 73.88 7.99 -36.42
CA GLU A 47 74.74 7.46 -37.50
C GLU A 47 75.08 8.53 -38.54
N ALA A 48 74.12 9.36 -38.94
CA ALA A 48 74.37 10.46 -39.89
C ALA A 48 75.32 11.52 -39.30
N SER A 49 75.17 11.83 -38.01
CA SER A 49 76.04 12.76 -37.29
C SER A 49 77.47 12.21 -37.16
N GLU A 50 77.64 10.92 -36.88
CA GLU A 50 78.95 10.26 -36.88
C GLU A 50 79.62 10.32 -38.25
N ARG A 51 78.87 10.12 -39.35
CA ARG A 51 79.41 10.24 -40.71
C ARG A 51 79.94 11.65 -40.99
N VAL A 52 79.26 12.70 -40.53
CA VAL A 52 79.75 14.09 -40.64
C VAL A 52 81.07 14.26 -39.87
N GLN A 53 81.16 13.71 -38.66
CA GLN A 53 82.41 13.76 -37.87
C GLN A 53 83.56 13.04 -38.56
N TRP A 54 83.33 11.82 -39.07
CA TRP A 54 84.36 11.08 -39.79
C TRP A 54 84.76 11.77 -41.10
N ARG A 55 83.81 12.35 -41.84
CA ARG A 55 84.12 13.09 -43.07
C ARG A 55 84.97 14.33 -42.78
N THR A 56 84.61 15.07 -41.73
CA THR A 56 85.38 16.23 -41.26
C THR A 56 86.82 15.82 -40.92
N LYS A 57 86.97 14.71 -40.20
CA LYS A 57 88.29 14.16 -39.85
C LYS A 57 89.05 13.70 -41.09
N LEU A 58 88.40 13.01 -42.03
CA LEU A 58 89.00 12.55 -43.28
C LEU A 58 89.55 13.71 -44.11
N LEU A 59 88.78 14.80 -44.24
CA LEU A 59 89.23 16.01 -44.96
C LEU A 59 90.43 16.68 -44.27
N ALA A 60 90.46 16.70 -42.93
CA ALA A 60 91.61 17.21 -42.18
C ALA A 60 92.84 16.31 -42.36
N THR A 61 92.69 14.99 -42.22
CA THR A 61 93.77 14.01 -42.41
C THR A 61 94.28 14.02 -43.85
N SER A 62 93.41 14.18 -44.85
CA SER A 62 93.80 14.29 -46.26
C SER A 62 94.71 15.49 -46.51
N LYS A 63 94.38 16.66 -45.94
CA LYS A 63 95.25 17.86 -45.99
C LYS A 63 96.60 17.61 -45.32
N GLN A 64 96.60 16.97 -44.15
CA GLN A 64 97.84 16.64 -43.42
C GLN A 64 98.70 15.65 -44.20
N LEU A 65 98.10 14.63 -44.81
CA LEU A 65 98.79 13.61 -45.58
C LEU A 65 99.46 14.21 -46.81
N VAL A 66 98.76 15.06 -47.58
CA VAL A 66 99.35 15.76 -48.74
C VAL A 66 100.53 16.63 -48.33
N SER A 67 100.45 17.32 -47.18
CA SER A 67 101.58 18.11 -46.65
C SER A 67 102.76 17.21 -46.26
N ALA A 68 102.49 16.12 -45.55
CA ALA A 68 103.52 15.18 -45.10
C ALA A 68 104.23 14.48 -46.27
N GLU A 69 103.47 14.06 -47.30
CA GLU A 69 104.04 13.46 -48.53
C GLU A 69 104.93 14.45 -49.30
N LEU A 70 104.54 15.74 -49.33
CA LEU A 70 105.36 16.78 -49.93
C LEU A 70 106.65 17.04 -49.14
N ASP A 71 106.57 17.11 -47.82
CA ASP A 71 107.73 17.30 -46.95
C ASP A 71 108.68 16.11 -47.02
N GLU A 72 108.14 14.89 -47.08
CA GLU A 72 108.91 13.66 -47.23
C GLU A 72 109.65 13.64 -48.57
N ARG A 73 108.95 14.01 -49.66
CA ARG A 73 109.57 14.16 -50.98
C ARG A 73 110.71 15.18 -50.96
N ARG A 74 110.49 16.37 -50.39
CA ARG A 74 111.51 17.41 -50.26
C ARG A 74 112.71 16.95 -49.43
N SER A 75 112.47 16.23 -48.34
CA SER A 75 113.53 15.69 -47.48
C SER A 75 114.35 14.63 -48.22
N ARG A 76 113.71 13.76 -49.02
CA ARG A 76 114.41 12.79 -49.87
C ARG A 76 115.29 13.47 -50.92
N GLU A 77 114.74 14.48 -51.62
CA GLU A 77 115.50 15.27 -52.61
C GLU A 77 116.71 15.97 -51.97
N ALA A 78 116.55 16.52 -50.76
CA ALA A 78 117.64 17.15 -50.02
C ALA A 78 118.71 16.15 -49.56
N ILE A 79 118.31 14.95 -49.11
CA ILE A 79 119.24 13.88 -48.72
C ILE A 79 120.02 13.38 -49.94
N GLU A 80 119.37 13.23 -51.09
CA GLU A 80 120.05 12.78 -52.31
C GLU A 80 121.14 13.77 -52.73
N LYS A 81 120.83 15.07 -52.73
CA LYS A 81 121.84 16.11 -52.98
C LYS A 81 122.99 16.06 -51.98
N LEU A 82 122.70 15.85 -50.69
CA LEU A 82 123.74 15.71 -49.66
C LEU A 82 124.60 14.46 -49.88
N ARG A 83 124.05 13.36 -50.41
CA ARG A 83 124.80 12.16 -50.76
C ARG A 83 125.71 12.39 -51.96
N GLU A 84 125.25 13.16 -52.94
CA GLU A 84 126.09 13.62 -54.06
C GLU A 84 127.26 14.48 -53.54
N ASP A 85 126.98 15.46 -52.66
CA ASP A 85 127.99 16.32 -52.03
C ASP A 85 128.98 15.52 -51.17
N GLU A 86 128.52 14.54 -50.39
CA GLU A 86 129.35 13.65 -49.58
C GLU A 86 130.25 12.78 -50.46
N THR A 87 129.71 12.24 -51.56
CA THR A 87 130.48 11.44 -52.52
C THR A 87 131.57 12.29 -53.18
N ALA A 88 131.22 13.50 -53.63
CA ALA A 88 132.18 14.43 -54.20
C ALA A 88 133.27 14.84 -53.18
N ALA A 89 132.88 15.10 -51.92
CA ALA A 89 133.83 15.41 -50.85
C ALA A 89 134.76 14.23 -50.53
N ARG A 90 134.23 12.99 -50.55
CA ARG A 90 135.01 11.76 -50.35
C ARG A 90 136.03 11.54 -51.46
N ASP A 91 135.62 11.75 -52.72
CA ASP A 91 136.52 11.62 -53.87
C ASP A 91 137.59 12.73 -53.87
N ALA A 92 137.22 13.96 -53.51
CA ALA A 92 138.15 15.06 -53.36
C ALA A 92 139.18 14.80 -52.24
N LEU A 93 138.73 14.32 -51.08
CA LEU A 93 139.61 13.92 -49.98
C LEU A 93 140.58 12.82 -50.43
N ARG A 94 140.08 11.77 -51.09
CA ARG A 94 140.92 10.67 -51.59
C ARG A 94 141.99 11.18 -52.56
N SER A 95 141.63 12.13 -53.44
CA SER A 95 142.58 12.75 -54.36
C SER A 95 143.62 13.58 -53.63
N LEU A 96 143.21 14.41 -52.64
CA LEU A 96 144.11 15.20 -51.81
C LEU A 96 145.06 14.31 -50.99
N GLU A 97 144.55 13.26 -50.37
CA GLU A 97 145.37 12.28 -49.63
C GLU A 97 146.39 11.60 -50.54
N GLN A 98 146.03 11.25 -51.78
CA GLN A 98 146.98 10.68 -52.73
C GLN A 98 148.11 11.65 -53.11
N VAL A 99 147.78 12.93 -53.35
CA VAL A 99 148.77 13.96 -53.68
C VAL A 99 149.67 14.23 -52.46
N TYR A 100 149.08 14.41 -51.27
CA TYR A 100 149.80 14.61 -50.02
C TYR A 100 150.73 13.44 -49.67
N MET A 101 150.29 12.19 -49.86
CA MET A 101 151.14 11.01 -49.65
C MET A 101 152.32 10.94 -50.63
N LYS A 102 152.11 11.33 -51.90
CA LYS A 102 153.19 11.43 -52.89
C LYS A 102 154.20 12.51 -52.52
N GLN A 103 153.74 13.66 -52.04
CA GLN A 103 154.60 14.74 -51.54
C GLN A 103 155.40 14.29 -50.32
N GLN A 104 154.76 13.67 -49.32
CA GLN A 104 155.45 13.13 -48.16
C GLN A 104 156.50 12.07 -48.56
N ALA A 105 156.19 11.21 -49.53
CA ALA A 105 157.15 10.26 -50.09
C ALA A 105 158.33 10.97 -50.79
N ALA A 106 158.10 12.07 -51.51
CA ALA A 106 159.15 12.87 -52.15
C ALA A 106 160.03 13.62 -51.14
N VAL A 107 159.44 14.19 -50.09
CA VAL A 107 160.16 14.85 -48.98
C VAL A 107 161.05 13.85 -48.26
N LEU A 108 160.55 12.64 -47.98
CA LEU A 108 161.35 11.57 -47.39
C LEU A 108 162.44 11.06 -48.34
N ALA A 109 162.13 10.94 -49.64
CA ALA A 109 163.10 10.51 -50.66
C ALA A 109 164.24 11.52 -50.86
N ALA A 110 163.98 12.82 -50.70
CA ALA A 110 165.01 13.87 -50.76
C ALA A 110 166.07 13.74 -49.65
N GLY A 111 165.76 13.05 -48.54
CA GLY A 111 166.68 12.76 -47.45
C GLY A 111 167.45 11.44 -47.58
N LEU A 112 167.24 10.65 -48.65
CA LEU A 112 167.92 9.37 -48.84
C LEU A 112 169.34 9.57 -49.41
N SER A 113 170.32 8.93 -48.79
CA SER A 113 171.71 8.88 -49.24
C SER A 113 172.09 7.47 -49.67
N ASP A 114 172.84 7.34 -50.77
CA ASP A 114 173.17 6.04 -51.36
C ASP A 114 174.05 5.22 -50.41
N GLY A 115 173.61 4.01 -50.05
CA GLY A 115 174.29 3.11 -49.12
C GLY A 115 173.83 3.15 -47.65
N GLU A 116 173.03 4.13 -47.24
CA GLU A 116 172.48 4.21 -45.87
C GLU A 116 171.09 3.54 -45.76
N PRO A 117 170.75 2.89 -44.62
CA PRO A 117 169.44 2.26 -44.46
C PRO A 117 168.32 3.31 -44.39
N CYS A 118 167.33 3.19 -45.27
CA CYS A 118 166.15 4.06 -45.30
C CYS A 118 165.39 4.03 -43.94
N PRO A 119 165.03 5.20 -43.37
CA PRO A 119 164.38 5.26 -42.06
C PRO A 119 162.96 4.69 -42.02
N VAL A 120 162.31 4.47 -43.18
CA VAL A 120 160.94 3.93 -43.26
C VAL A 120 160.93 2.41 -43.40
N CYS A 121 161.78 1.84 -44.26
CA CYS A 121 161.76 0.40 -44.57
C CYS A 121 163.09 -0.35 -44.34
N GLY A 122 164.19 0.35 -44.05
CA GLY A 122 165.51 -0.24 -43.76
C GLY A 122 166.33 -0.68 -44.97
N SER A 123 165.89 -0.44 -46.21
CA SER A 123 166.64 -0.76 -47.43
C SER A 123 167.79 0.23 -47.68
N ASN A 124 168.93 -0.26 -48.18
CA ASN A 124 170.08 0.58 -48.55
C ASN A 124 170.06 1.00 -50.03
N HIS A 125 169.08 0.55 -50.82
CA HIS A 125 168.98 0.84 -52.25
C HIS A 125 167.54 1.16 -52.67
N HIS A 126 167.37 2.29 -53.37
CA HIS A 126 166.09 2.76 -53.93
C HIS A 126 166.29 3.14 -55.41
N PRO A 127 165.95 2.24 -56.36
CA PRO A 127 166.28 2.43 -57.78
C PRO A 127 165.44 3.50 -58.50
N ALA A 128 164.34 3.96 -57.89
CA ALA A 128 163.52 5.07 -58.38
C ALA A 128 162.94 5.87 -57.20
N PRO A 129 163.73 6.78 -56.58
CA PRO A 129 163.25 7.65 -55.52
C PRO A 129 162.08 8.52 -55.99
N ALA A 130 161.13 8.80 -55.11
CA ALA A 130 160.01 9.70 -55.43
C ALA A 130 160.53 11.12 -55.68
N THR A 131 160.09 11.76 -56.76
CA THR A 131 160.47 13.13 -57.11
C THR A 131 159.42 14.12 -56.63
N PRO A 132 159.80 15.35 -56.20
CA PRO A 132 158.84 16.40 -55.91
C PRO A 132 157.93 16.68 -57.10
N SER A 133 156.63 16.83 -56.86
CA SER A 133 155.67 17.36 -57.85
C SER A 133 155.49 18.86 -57.64
N ASP A 134 155.11 19.59 -58.70
CA ASP A 134 154.79 21.04 -58.62
C ASP A 134 153.46 21.33 -57.89
N ASP A 135 152.59 20.33 -57.74
CA ASP A 135 151.41 20.42 -56.89
C ASP A 135 151.87 20.35 -55.43
N ASP A 136 151.57 21.38 -54.62
CA ASP A 136 151.85 21.47 -53.18
C ASP A 136 150.52 21.46 -52.39
N VAL A 137 150.36 20.52 -51.45
CA VAL A 137 149.12 20.30 -50.68
C VAL A 137 149.47 20.36 -49.20
N ALA A 138 148.94 21.36 -48.51
CA ALA A 138 149.14 21.53 -47.08
C ALA A 138 148.40 20.42 -46.28
N ALA A 139 148.97 20.02 -45.15
CA ALA A 139 148.35 19.05 -44.25
C ALA A 139 146.98 19.53 -43.77
N GLU A 140 146.85 20.84 -43.53
CA GLU A 140 145.61 21.52 -43.17
C GLU A 140 144.52 21.33 -44.22
N ALA A 141 144.85 21.28 -45.52
CA ALA A 141 143.86 21.07 -46.57
C ALA A 141 143.29 19.64 -46.57
N VAL A 142 144.07 18.64 -46.16
CA VAL A 142 143.60 17.25 -45.99
C VAL A 142 142.72 17.15 -44.75
N ASP A 143 143.12 17.79 -43.64
CA ASP A 143 142.34 17.78 -42.40
C ASP A 143 141.02 18.55 -42.53
N ASP A 144 141.00 19.68 -43.24
CA ASP A 144 139.77 20.42 -43.58
C ASP A 144 138.83 19.58 -44.46
N ALA A 145 139.37 18.84 -45.44
CA ALA A 145 138.59 17.95 -46.29
C ALA A 145 138.01 16.77 -45.49
N ARG A 146 138.76 16.21 -44.52
CA ARG A 146 138.25 15.20 -43.57
C ARG A 146 137.15 15.76 -42.68
N ALA A 147 137.36 16.92 -42.08
CA ALA A 147 136.36 17.57 -41.23
C ALA A 147 135.07 17.86 -42.00
N ARG A 148 135.18 18.29 -43.27
CA ARG A 148 134.03 18.50 -44.16
C ARG A 148 133.30 17.20 -44.48
N LEU A 149 134.01 16.11 -44.73
CA LEU A 149 133.39 14.80 -44.98
C LEU A 149 132.67 14.27 -43.73
N ASP A 150 133.29 14.42 -42.55
CA ASP A 150 132.68 14.04 -41.27
C ASP A 150 131.42 14.87 -40.96
N ASP A 151 131.43 16.17 -41.23
CA ASP A 151 130.27 17.06 -41.06
C ASP A 151 129.11 16.70 -42.01
N LEU A 152 129.42 16.41 -43.28
CA LEU A 152 128.45 15.90 -44.25
C LEU A 152 127.87 14.55 -43.80
N GLY A 153 128.70 13.63 -43.30
CA GLY A 153 128.27 12.35 -42.76
C GLY A 153 127.33 12.49 -41.56
N ARG A 154 127.64 13.38 -40.60
CA ARG A 154 126.76 13.67 -39.45
C ARG A 154 125.44 14.33 -39.87
N THR A 155 125.51 15.25 -40.83
CA THR A 155 124.32 15.91 -41.40
C THR A 155 123.44 14.89 -42.12
N LEU A 156 124.02 13.98 -42.91
CA LEU A 156 123.31 12.89 -43.57
C LEU A 156 122.66 11.96 -42.56
N ALA A 157 123.36 11.53 -41.51
CA ALA A 157 122.78 10.69 -40.46
C ALA A 157 121.55 11.36 -39.82
N THR A 158 121.70 12.61 -39.38
CA THR A 158 120.61 13.39 -38.76
C THR A 158 119.42 13.56 -39.71
N ARG A 159 119.66 13.80 -41.00
CA ARG A 159 118.60 13.95 -42.00
C ARG A 159 117.91 12.62 -42.31
N ASN A 160 118.63 11.50 -42.35
CA ASN A 160 118.05 10.18 -42.53
C ASN A 160 117.18 9.77 -41.34
N ASP A 161 117.59 10.07 -40.10
CA ASP A 161 116.79 9.84 -38.91
C ASP A 161 115.49 10.66 -38.96
N ALA A 162 115.59 11.95 -39.29
CA ALA A 162 114.42 12.81 -39.48
C ALA A 162 113.50 12.33 -40.61
N LEU A 163 114.06 11.83 -41.72
CA LEU A 163 113.28 11.22 -42.80
C LEU A 163 112.56 9.95 -42.34
N THR A 164 113.18 9.14 -41.48
CA THR A 164 112.58 7.90 -40.95
C THR A 164 111.38 8.21 -40.06
N GLU A 165 111.51 9.21 -39.19
CA GLU A 165 110.40 9.70 -38.37
C GLU A 165 109.27 10.29 -39.22
N LEU A 166 109.61 11.11 -40.22
CA LEU A 166 108.65 11.67 -41.16
C LEU A 166 107.92 10.59 -41.94
N THR A 167 108.63 9.61 -42.49
CA THR A 167 108.06 8.46 -43.21
C THR A 167 107.11 7.66 -42.32
N SER A 168 107.49 7.46 -41.05
CA SER A 168 106.64 6.77 -40.07
C SER A 168 105.37 7.57 -39.76
N ALA A 169 105.48 8.89 -39.65
CA ALA A 169 104.34 9.78 -39.47
C ALA A 169 103.41 9.80 -40.70
N THR A 170 103.97 9.91 -41.91
CA THR A 170 103.20 9.82 -43.17
C THR A 170 102.47 8.48 -43.27
N THR A 171 103.14 7.37 -42.93
CA THR A 171 102.53 6.03 -42.95
C THR A 171 101.35 5.93 -41.99
N ARG A 172 101.47 6.49 -40.77
CA ARG A 172 100.35 6.55 -39.81
C ARG A 172 99.19 7.40 -40.33
N LEU A 173 99.47 8.59 -40.87
CA LEU A 173 98.46 9.46 -41.47
C LEU A 173 97.74 8.78 -42.63
N ARG A 174 98.47 8.03 -43.45
CA ARG A 174 97.91 7.26 -44.56
C ARG A 174 97.01 6.12 -44.08
N ALA A 175 97.44 5.37 -43.08
CA ALA A 175 96.61 4.34 -42.47
C ALA A 175 95.33 4.91 -41.85
N ASP A 176 95.42 6.05 -41.15
CA ASP A 176 94.26 6.76 -40.59
C ASP A 176 93.32 7.27 -41.68
N HIS A 177 93.88 7.81 -42.77
CA HIS A 177 93.13 8.26 -43.94
C HIS A 177 92.35 7.10 -44.57
N ASP A 178 93.03 5.98 -44.85
CA ASP A 178 92.44 4.80 -45.48
C ASP A 178 91.38 4.16 -44.57
N HIS A 179 91.61 4.12 -43.25
CA HIS A 179 90.63 3.65 -42.27
C HIS A 179 89.36 4.52 -42.26
N LEU A 180 89.51 5.84 -42.28
CA LEU A 180 88.37 6.76 -42.31
C LEU A 180 87.61 6.68 -43.64
N ALA A 181 88.32 6.54 -44.76
CA ALA A 181 87.74 6.35 -46.08
C ALA A 181 86.92 5.04 -46.13
N GLU A 182 87.46 3.94 -45.63
CA GLU A 182 86.76 2.64 -45.58
C GLU A 182 85.51 2.69 -44.70
N ARG A 183 85.55 3.38 -43.55
CA ARG A 183 84.37 3.54 -42.69
C ARG A 183 83.25 4.33 -43.37
N LEU A 184 83.61 5.30 -44.20
CA LEU A 184 82.67 6.13 -44.93
C LEU A 184 82.18 5.47 -46.23
N LYS A 185 82.93 4.52 -46.80
CA LYS A 185 82.61 3.84 -48.08
C LYS A 185 82.27 4.88 -49.16
N ASP A 186 81.12 4.73 -49.81
CA ASP A 186 80.63 5.64 -50.85
C ASP A 186 80.45 7.10 -50.34
N ALA A 187 80.30 7.30 -49.02
CA ALA A 187 80.21 8.65 -48.43
C ALA A 187 81.59 9.32 -48.25
N ALA A 188 82.70 8.63 -48.55
CA ALA A 188 84.04 9.18 -48.43
C ALA A 188 84.30 10.28 -49.48
N GLU A 189 83.57 10.30 -50.60
CA GLU A 189 83.70 11.33 -51.63
C GLU A 189 82.60 12.39 -51.55
N ALA A 190 81.55 12.16 -50.75
CA ALA A 190 80.43 13.07 -50.64
C ALA A 190 80.85 14.46 -50.11
N PRO A 191 80.23 15.55 -50.59
CA PRO A 191 80.41 16.89 -50.02
C PRO A 191 80.03 16.92 -48.54
N LEU A 192 80.84 17.61 -47.72
CA LEU A 192 80.58 17.74 -46.29
C LEU A 192 79.24 18.45 -46.04
N GLU A 193 78.90 19.42 -46.89
CA GLU A 193 77.64 20.16 -46.86
C GLU A 193 76.44 19.25 -47.06
N GLU A 194 76.54 18.28 -47.98
CA GLU A 194 75.47 17.30 -48.25
C GLU A 194 75.26 16.36 -47.05
N LEU A 195 76.35 15.83 -46.48
CA LEU A 195 76.26 14.98 -45.29
C LEU A 195 75.73 15.75 -44.08
N THR A 196 76.13 17.01 -43.93
CA THR A 196 75.64 17.90 -42.86
C THR A 196 74.16 18.18 -43.03
N ALA A 197 73.70 18.47 -44.24
CA ALA A 197 72.28 18.67 -44.53
C ALA A 197 71.45 17.40 -44.21
N ARG A 198 71.94 16.22 -44.60
CA ARG A 198 71.31 14.93 -44.27
C ARG A 198 71.27 14.66 -42.76
N ALA A 199 72.36 14.95 -42.04
CA ALA A 199 72.40 14.78 -40.60
C ALA A 199 71.41 15.72 -39.89
N ASN A 200 71.31 16.98 -40.33
CA ASN A 200 70.36 17.94 -39.79
C ASN A 200 68.91 17.55 -40.07
N ASP A 201 68.60 17.06 -41.28
CA ASP A 201 67.27 16.55 -41.63
C ASP A 201 66.91 15.30 -40.79
N ALA A 202 67.82 14.35 -40.67
CA ALA A 202 67.64 13.17 -39.84
C ALA A 202 67.43 13.54 -38.36
N LEU A 203 68.17 14.52 -37.84
CA LEU A 203 68.00 15.03 -36.48
C LEU A 203 66.63 15.68 -36.29
N ALA A 204 66.21 16.53 -37.23
CA ALA A 204 64.89 17.18 -37.17
C ALA A 204 63.75 16.15 -37.21
N GLN A 205 63.87 15.12 -38.04
CA GLN A 205 62.91 14.00 -38.10
C GLN A 205 62.90 13.20 -36.79
N ALA A 206 64.07 12.90 -36.22
CA ALA A 206 64.19 12.21 -34.95
C ALA A 206 63.59 13.00 -33.78
N GLU A 207 63.78 14.32 -33.74
CA GLU A 207 63.18 15.21 -32.73
C GLU A 207 61.65 15.30 -32.87
N LYS A 208 61.16 15.35 -34.11
CA LYS A 208 59.72 15.35 -34.39
C LYS A 208 59.08 14.03 -33.94
N ALA A 209 59.69 12.90 -34.31
CA ALA A 209 59.27 11.57 -33.90
C ALA A 209 59.38 11.36 -32.38
N GLY A 210 60.42 11.90 -31.73
CA GLY A 210 60.57 11.88 -30.28
C GLY A 210 59.42 12.58 -29.55
N ARG A 211 59.05 13.79 -30.01
CA ARG A 211 57.87 14.51 -29.50
C ARG A 211 56.57 13.75 -29.74
N ALA A 212 56.43 13.11 -30.89
CA ALA A 212 55.28 12.24 -31.19
C ALA A 212 55.23 11.03 -30.25
N ALA A 213 56.37 10.41 -29.91
CA ALA A 213 56.45 9.30 -28.97
C ALA A 213 56.08 9.71 -27.53
N GLU A 214 56.53 10.87 -27.07
CA GLU A 214 56.11 11.44 -25.78
C GLU A 214 54.59 11.71 -25.75
N THR A 215 54.07 12.28 -26.82
CA THR A 215 52.63 12.55 -26.97
C THR A 215 51.83 11.25 -27.00
N LEU A 216 52.33 10.19 -27.66
CA LEU A 216 51.71 8.86 -27.64
C LEU A 216 51.63 8.30 -26.21
N ALA A 217 52.71 8.37 -25.45
CA ALA A 217 52.74 7.88 -24.07
C ALA A 217 51.77 8.67 -23.16
N ASP A 218 51.59 9.98 -23.42
CA ASP A 218 50.58 10.78 -22.72
C ASP A 218 49.15 10.43 -23.15
N LEU A 219 48.90 10.29 -24.46
CA LEU A 219 47.60 9.86 -24.98
C LEU A 219 47.21 8.47 -24.46
N GLU A 220 48.15 7.54 -24.34
CA GLU A 220 47.90 6.21 -23.75
C GLU A 220 47.42 6.30 -22.30
N ARG A 221 48.04 7.17 -21.49
CA ARG A 221 47.59 7.45 -20.12
C ARG A 221 46.20 8.10 -20.09
N GLN A 222 45.96 9.07 -20.98
CA GLN A 222 44.65 9.73 -21.07
C GLN A 222 43.54 8.77 -21.54
N ILE A 223 43.84 7.87 -22.48
CA ILE A 223 42.91 6.84 -22.97
C ILE A 223 42.55 5.88 -21.83
N GLU A 224 43.54 5.45 -21.04
CA GLU A 224 43.29 4.55 -19.91
C GLU A 224 42.42 5.22 -18.84
N ALA A 225 42.71 6.49 -18.50
CA ALA A 225 41.85 7.27 -17.61
C ALA A 225 40.43 7.44 -18.17
N ALA A 226 40.29 7.74 -19.47
CA ALA A 226 38.99 7.89 -20.12
C ALA A 226 38.21 6.56 -20.17
N ARG A 227 38.87 5.41 -20.30
CA ARG A 227 38.24 4.09 -20.20
C ARG A 227 37.67 3.82 -18.80
N GLN A 228 38.40 4.23 -17.76
CA GLN A 228 37.91 4.13 -16.38
C GLN A 228 36.70 5.04 -16.15
N GLU A 229 36.76 6.30 -16.61
CA GLU A 229 35.62 7.24 -16.57
C GLU A 229 34.40 6.70 -17.34
N GLN A 230 34.62 6.09 -18.52
CA GLN A 230 33.55 5.48 -19.32
C GLN A 230 32.91 4.31 -18.59
N THR A 231 33.72 3.42 -17.99
CA THR A 231 33.22 2.28 -17.20
C THR A 231 32.33 2.76 -16.05
N GLN A 232 32.77 3.77 -15.30
CA GLN A 232 31.98 4.36 -14.22
C GLN A 232 30.68 5.00 -14.75
N SER A 233 30.74 5.70 -15.88
CA SER A 233 29.56 6.33 -16.48
C SER A 233 28.55 5.30 -17.01
N ASP A 234 29.04 4.18 -17.56
CA ASP A 234 28.22 3.04 -17.99
C ASP A 234 27.50 2.37 -16.80
N GLU A 235 28.22 2.15 -15.69
CA GLU A 235 27.64 1.60 -14.45
C GLU A 235 26.57 2.52 -13.87
N VAL A 236 26.84 3.83 -13.79
CA VAL A 236 25.87 4.82 -13.31
C VAL A 236 24.65 4.87 -14.23
N PHE A 237 24.84 4.90 -15.55
CA PHE A 237 23.72 4.89 -16.50
C PHE A 237 22.88 3.61 -16.36
N SER A 238 23.51 2.45 -16.27
CA SER A 238 22.82 1.17 -16.08
C SER A 238 21.99 1.16 -14.79
N ALA A 239 22.55 1.64 -13.68
CA ALA A 239 21.85 1.75 -12.40
C ALA A 239 20.64 2.70 -12.46
N GLN A 240 20.78 3.86 -13.12
CA GLN A 240 19.68 4.81 -13.28
C GLN A 240 18.58 4.28 -14.18
N THR A 241 18.91 3.62 -15.29
CA THR A 241 17.94 2.93 -16.15
C THR A 241 17.18 1.85 -15.37
N GLN A 242 17.86 1.07 -14.53
CA GLN A 242 17.19 0.10 -13.67
C GLN A 242 16.24 0.78 -12.67
N ALA A 243 16.66 1.87 -12.02
CA ALA A 243 15.81 2.63 -11.10
C ALA A 243 14.55 3.19 -11.77
N VAL A 244 14.66 3.69 -13.00
CA VAL A 244 13.50 4.16 -13.79
C VAL A 244 12.55 3.01 -14.11
N ASN A 245 13.07 1.85 -14.52
CA ASN A 245 12.25 0.66 -14.81
C ASN A 245 11.53 0.12 -13.55
N ASP A 246 12.21 0.11 -12.41
CA ASP A 246 11.64 -0.30 -11.13
C ASP A 246 10.55 0.66 -10.66
N ALA A 247 10.79 1.98 -10.79
CA ALA A 247 9.80 3.00 -10.49
C ALA A 247 8.56 2.90 -11.39
N ALA A 248 8.76 2.69 -12.70
CA ALA A 248 7.67 2.48 -13.66
C ALA A 248 6.85 1.23 -13.34
N THR A 249 7.52 0.12 -12.99
CA THR A 249 6.86 -1.13 -12.57
C THR A 249 6.04 -0.92 -11.30
N LYS A 250 6.59 -0.22 -10.30
CA LYS A 250 5.90 0.10 -9.05
C LYS A 250 4.70 1.01 -9.29
N ALA A 251 4.85 2.02 -10.14
CA ALA A 251 3.76 2.91 -10.53
C ALA A 251 2.62 2.12 -11.20
N GLY A 252 2.93 1.30 -12.21
CA GLY A 252 1.94 0.47 -12.90
C GLY A 252 1.23 -0.53 -11.96
N LYS A 253 1.95 -1.16 -11.02
CA LYS A 253 1.32 -2.00 -9.99
C LYS A 253 0.39 -1.21 -9.08
N THR A 254 0.79 0.00 -8.69
CA THR A 254 -0.01 0.86 -7.80
C THR A 254 -1.27 1.35 -8.51
N GLU A 255 -1.15 1.78 -9.77
CA GLU A 255 -2.29 2.15 -10.62
C GLU A 255 -3.25 0.99 -10.82
N ALA A 256 -2.76 -0.23 -11.08
CA ALA A 256 -3.59 -1.42 -11.20
C ALA A 256 -4.37 -1.72 -9.91
N ILE A 257 -3.72 -1.61 -8.74
CA ILE A 257 -4.37 -1.78 -7.43
C ILE A 257 -5.45 -0.70 -7.24
N VAL A 258 -5.16 0.56 -7.55
CA VAL A 258 -6.15 1.65 -7.43
C VAL A 258 -7.34 1.38 -8.35
N ALA A 259 -7.11 1.03 -9.61
CA ALA A 259 -8.17 0.71 -10.56
C ALA A 259 -9.02 -0.50 -10.13
N GLU A 260 -8.40 -1.56 -9.61
CA GLU A 260 -9.10 -2.73 -9.06
C GLU A 260 -10.01 -2.33 -7.88
N ARG A 261 -9.48 -1.53 -6.95
CA ARG A 261 -10.24 -1.06 -5.79
C ARG A 261 -11.36 -0.11 -6.20
N GLU A 262 -11.11 0.84 -7.08
CA GLU A 262 -12.12 1.77 -7.61
C GLU A 262 -13.23 1.07 -8.40
N ALA A 263 -12.93 -0.03 -9.11
CA ALA A 263 -13.92 -0.82 -9.81
C ALA A 263 -14.95 -1.47 -8.87
N SER A 264 -14.55 -1.78 -7.62
CA SER A 264 -15.46 -2.32 -6.60
C SER A 264 -16.33 -1.26 -5.91
N VAL A 265 -16.08 0.03 -6.17
CA VAL A 265 -16.80 1.15 -5.56
C VAL A 265 -17.70 1.83 -6.60
N PRO A 266 -19.03 1.87 -6.39
CA PRO A 266 -19.97 2.61 -7.23
C PRO A 266 -19.55 4.07 -7.41
N THR A 267 -19.73 4.63 -8.60
CA THR A 267 -19.22 5.96 -8.98
C THR A 267 -19.69 7.09 -8.07
N ASP A 268 -20.93 7.01 -7.59
CA ASP A 268 -21.57 7.94 -6.64
C ASP A 268 -21.03 7.83 -5.21
N GLN A 269 -20.14 6.88 -4.94
CA GLN A 269 -19.58 6.58 -3.60
C GLN A 269 -18.05 6.63 -3.57
N ARG A 270 -17.41 7.07 -4.66
CA ARG A 270 -15.94 7.13 -4.76
C ARG A 270 -15.34 8.30 -3.99
N ASP A 271 -16.03 9.43 -3.97
CA ASP A 271 -15.65 10.57 -3.15
C ASP A 271 -16.31 10.51 -1.76
N LYS A 272 -15.73 11.26 -0.83
CA LYS A 272 -16.14 11.27 0.58
C LYS A 272 -17.57 11.75 0.77
N ASP A 273 -18.02 12.71 -0.04
CA ASP A 273 -19.32 13.34 0.11
C ASP A 273 -20.41 12.40 -0.39
N GLY A 274 -20.20 11.77 -1.55
CA GLY A 274 -21.07 10.72 -2.09
C GLY A 274 -21.24 9.53 -1.15
N LEU A 275 -20.13 9.02 -0.57
CA LEU A 275 -20.18 7.96 0.44
C LEU A 275 -20.96 8.39 1.70
N THR A 276 -20.77 9.64 2.14
CA THR A 276 -21.46 10.18 3.33
C THR A 276 -22.96 10.33 3.08
N GLN A 277 -23.35 10.82 1.91
CA GLN A 277 -24.75 10.91 1.50
C GLN A 277 -25.39 9.53 1.43
N ARG A 278 -24.75 8.56 0.76
CA ARG A 278 -25.29 7.20 0.64
C ARG A 278 -25.48 6.54 2.00
N ARG A 279 -24.54 6.73 2.92
CA ARG A 279 -24.66 6.26 4.31
C ARG A 279 -25.85 6.90 5.00
N ALA A 280 -26.05 8.22 4.87
CA ALA A 280 -27.19 8.92 5.46
C ALA A 280 -28.54 8.40 4.91
N GLU A 281 -28.63 8.16 3.60
CA GLU A 281 -29.81 7.56 2.95
C GLU A 281 -30.11 6.16 3.50
N LEU A 282 -29.10 5.28 3.59
CA LEU A 282 -29.27 3.93 4.11
C LEU A 282 -29.67 3.93 5.59
N VAL A 283 -29.11 4.83 6.40
CA VAL A 283 -29.51 5.00 7.80
C VAL A 283 -30.98 5.42 7.89
N ALA A 284 -31.41 6.41 7.09
CA ALA A 284 -32.81 6.83 7.06
C ALA A 284 -33.75 5.69 6.63
N GLN A 285 -33.38 4.91 5.61
CA GLN A 285 -34.15 3.73 5.18
C GLN A 285 -34.24 2.67 6.27
N MET A 286 -33.14 2.39 6.98
CA MET A 286 -33.13 1.46 8.10
C MET A 286 -34.07 1.90 9.22
N ASP A 287 -34.11 3.18 9.54
CA ASP A 287 -34.98 3.70 10.61
C ASP A 287 -36.46 3.66 10.20
N VAL A 288 -36.79 3.95 8.94
CA VAL A 288 -38.14 3.74 8.39
C VAL A 288 -38.56 2.28 8.52
N LEU A 289 -37.71 1.34 8.12
CA LEU A 289 -38.01 -0.09 8.21
C LEU A 289 -38.14 -0.57 9.66
N ARG A 290 -37.30 -0.08 10.57
CA ARG A 290 -37.40 -0.37 12.02
C ARG A 290 -38.72 0.11 12.58
N ASN A 291 -39.13 1.34 12.27
CA ASN A 291 -40.39 1.91 12.74
C ASN A 291 -41.60 1.17 12.15
N ALA A 292 -41.56 0.83 10.86
CA ALA A 292 -42.58 0.03 10.20
C ALA A 292 -42.71 -1.35 10.86
N ARG A 293 -41.59 -2.02 11.15
CA ARG A 293 -41.57 -3.30 11.86
C ARG A 293 -42.15 -3.18 13.27
N ALA A 294 -41.77 -2.15 14.03
CA ALA A 294 -42.31 -1.92 15.37
C ALA A 294 -43.84 -1.74 15.35
N LYS A 295 -44.34 -0.92 14.40
CA LYS A 295 -45.79 -0.71 14.21
C LYS A 295 -46.51 -2.00 13.80
N ALA A 296 -45.91 -2.80 12.91
CA ALA A 296 -46.48 -4.08 12.49
C ALA A 296 -46.61 -5.06 13.67
N LEU A 297 -45.59 -5.15 14.52
CA LEU A 297 -45.62 -6.00 15.73
C LEU A 297 -46.66 -5.55 16.75
N MET A 298 -46.82 -4.22 16.96
CA MET A 298 -47.89 -3.70 17.81
C MET A 298 -49.27 -4.04 17.26
N ASN A 299 -49.49 -3.82 15.95
CA ASN A 299 -50.75 -4.15 15.30
C ASN A 299 -51.08 -5.65 15.36
N GLU A 300 -50.08 -6.52 15.19
CA GLU A 300 -50.24 -7.97 15.32
C GLU A 300 -50.67 -8.34 16.74
N ARG A 301 -50.01 -7.78 17.76
CA ARG A 301 -50.35 -8.01 19.18
C ARG A 301 -51.77 -7.55 19.49
N ASP A 302 -52.14 -6.33 19.10
CA ASP A 302 -53.49 -5.78 19.30
C ASP A 302 -54.56 -6.63 18.60
N ALA A 303 -54.28 -7.09 17.37
CA ALA A 303 -55.19 -7.96 16.64
C ALA A 303 -55.35 -9.32 17.32
N ASN A 304 -54.26 -9.90 17.85
CA ASN A 304 -54.30 -11.14 18.59
C ASN A 304 -55.08 -11.01 19.92
N ASP A 305 -54.90 -9.91 20.64
CA ASP A 305 -55.63 -9.63 21.89
C ASP A 305 -57.14 -9.47 21.60
N LYS A 306 -57.51 -8.72 20.56
CA LYS A 306 -58.91 -8.59 20.09
C LYS A 306 -59.51 -9.94 19.69
N ARG A 307 -58.75 -10.75 18.94
CA ARG A 307 -59.19 -12.11 18.56
C ARG A 307 -59.44 -12.97 19.79
N THR A 308 -58.52 -12.95 20.75
CA THR A 308 -58.64 -13.73 21.99
C THR A 308 -59.87 -13.31 22.80
N ALA A 309 -60.11 -12.00 22.94
CA ALA A 309 -61.31 -11.47 23.60
C ALA A 309 -62.60 -11.87 22.87
N ALA A 310 -62.63 -11.77 21.54
CA ALA A 310 -63.79 -12.16 20.74
C ALA A 310 -64.10 -13.66 20.85
N VAL A 311 -63.08 -14.52 20.86
CA VAL A 311 -63.25 -15.98 21.07
C VAL A 311 -63.82 -16.25 22.46
N ALA A 312 -63.29 -15.63 23.51
CA ALA A 312 -63.81 -15.79 24.87
C ALA A 312 -65.26 -15.29 24.99
N ALA A 313 -65.60 -14.15 24.40
CA ALA A 313 -66.96 -13.62 24.38
C ALA A 313 -67.94 -14.54 23.65
N HIS A 314 -67.54 -15.09 22.50
CA HIS A 314 -68.34 -16.08 21.78
C HIS A 314 -68.58 -17.34 22.63
N GLN A 315 -67.53 -17.91 23.24
CA GLN A 315 -67.67 -19.07 24.13
C GLN A 315 -68.61 -18.81 25.30
N ALA A 316 -68.51 -17.64 25.95
CA ALA A 316 -69.40 -17.24 27.02
C ALA A 316 -70.85 -17.08 26.55
N ALA A 317 -71.07 -16.46 25.39
CA ALA A 317 -72.40 -16.30 24.80
C ALA A 317 -73.03 -17.66 24.43
N THR A 318 -72.27 -18.57 23.82
CA THR A 318 -72.71 -19.94 23.52
C THR A 318 -73.09 -20.69 24.79
N HIS A 319 -72.27 -20.60 25.84
CA HIS A 319 -72.58 -21.26 27.11
C HIS A 319 -73.85 -20.68 27.77
N ALA A 320 -74.01 -19.36 27.77
CA ALA A 320 -75.19 -18.69 28.29
C ALA A 320 -76.46 -19.05 27.51
N GLN A 321 -76.37 -19.15 26.18
CA GLN A 321 -77.47 -19.62 25.33
C GLN A 321 -77.88 -21.05 25.69
N ASN A 322 -76.92 -21.97 25.82
CA ASN A 322 -77.20 -23.36 26.17
C ASN A 322 -77.86 -23.46 27.55
N GLN A 323 -77.35 -22.74 28.56
CA GLN A 323 -77.99 -22.69 29.88
C GLN A 323 -79.40 -22.10 29.85
N ALA A 324 -79.64 -21.07 29.03
CA ALA A 324 -80.96 -20.49 28.88
C ALA A 324 -81.94 -21.49 28.22
N GLN A 325 -81.47 -22.26 27.24
CA GLN A 325 -82.24 -23.31 26.59
C GLN A 325 -82.59 -24.45 27.57
N GLU A 326 -81.61 -24.94 28.34
CA GLU A 326 -81.85 -25.96 29.38
C GLU A 326 -82.88 -25.49 30.42
N ARG A 327 -82.79 -24.23 30.86
CA ARG A 327 -83.78 -23.64 31.79
C ARG A 327 -85.17 -23.55 31.18
N TYR A 328 -85.25 -23.19 29.89
CA TYR A 328 -86.53 -23.14 29.18
C TYR A 328 -87.16 -24.54 29.09
N ASP A 329 -86.39 -25.54 28.66
CA ASP A 329 -86.87 -26.91 28.51
C ASP A 329 -87.32 -27.49 29.87
N ALA A 330 -86.54 -27.28 30.93
CA ALA A 330 -86.91 -27.69 32.29
C ALA A 330 -88.17 -26.99 32.80
N ALA A 331 -88.39 -25.71 32.47
CA ALA A 331 -89.59 -24.98 32.85
C ALA A 331 -90.83 -25.48 32.11
N VAL A 332 -90.70 -25.83 30.82
CA VAL A 332 -91.76 -26.45 30.02
C VAL A 332 -92.13 -27.81 30.60
N GLU A 333 -91.15 -28.68 30.87
CA GLU A 333 -91.40 -29.99 31.45
C GLU A 333 -92.06 -29.90 32.83
N ALA A 334 -91.55 -29.03 33.71
CA ALA A 334 -92.14 -28.80 35.03
C ALA A 334 -93.59 -28.27 34.94
N PHE A 335 -93.89 -27.44 33.94
CA PHE A 335 -95.24 -26.95 33.69
C PHE A 335 -96.16 -28.10 33.23
N GLU A 336 -95.73 -28.93 32.28
CA GLU A 336 -96.49 -30.07 31.77
C GLU A 336 -96.74 -31.12 32.86
N GLN A 337 -95.73 -31.45 33.66
CA GLN A 337 -95.88 -32.36 34.81
C GLN A 337 -96.90 -31.85 35.81
N ARG A 338 -96.84 -30.56 36.19
CA ARG A 338 -97.83 -29.94 37.10
C ARG A 338 -99.23 -29.94 36.50
N LEU A 339 -99.32 -29.70 35.20
CA LEU A 339 -100.59 -29.67 34.48
C LEU A 339 -101.26 -31.06 34.48
N GLY A 340 -100.49 -32.12 34.21
CA GLY A 340 -100.94 -33.50 34.32
C GLY A 340 -101.31 -33.92 35.75
N GLN A 341 -100.52 -33.55 36.76
CA GLN A 341 -100.83 -33.83 38.19
C GLN A 341 -102.16 -33.22 38.65
N LYS A 342 -102.58 -32.09 38.04
CA LYS A 342 -103.86 -31.43 38.33
C LYS A 342 -105.02 -31.96 37.48
N GLY A 343 -104.80 -33.01 36.68
CA GLY A 343 -105.83 -33.71 35.92
C GLY A 343 -106.20 -33.05 34.59
N PHE A 344 -105.42 -32.09 34.10
CA PHE A 344 -105.63 -31.48 32.77
C PHE A 344 -104.89 -32.27 31.70
N ALA A 345 -105.56 -32.53 30.57
CA ALA A 345 -104.96 -33.25 29.45
C ALA A 345 -103.86 -32.44 28.75
N ASP A 346 -104.06 -31.12 28.61
CA ASP A 346 -103.12 -30.22 27.96
C ASP A 346 -103.30 -28.76 28.43
N LYS A 347 -102.41 -27.89 27.95
CA LYS A 347 -102.42 -26.44 28.25
C LYS A 347 -103.73 -25.76 27.87
N GLU A 348 -104.41 -26.23 26.83
CA GLU A 348 -105.68 -25.64 26.37
C GLU A 348 -106.84 -26.03 27.29
N ALA A 349 -106.89 -27.29 27.74
CA ALA A 349 -107.84 -27.78 28.73
C ALA A 349 -107.73 -27.04 30.07
N TYR A 350 -106.50 -26.78 30.55
CA TYR A 350 -106.28 -25.93 31.73
C TYR A 350 -106.82 -24.51 31.51
N ARG A 351 -106.50 -23.89 30.37
CA ARG A 351 -106.98 -22.53 30.05
C ARG A 351 -108.49 -22.46 29.91
N ALA A 352 -109.15 -23.49 29.37
CA ALA A 352 -110.61 -23.53 29.23
C ALA A 352 -111.35 -23.75 30.56
N ALA A 353 -110.71 -24.47 31.50
CA ALA A 353 -111.24 -24.71 32.84
C ALA A 353 -110.93 -23.56 33.81
N ALA A 354 -109.93 -22.73 33.51
CA ALA A 354 -109.65 -21.53 34.28
C ALA A 354 -110.88 -20.62 34.28
N ARG A 355 -111.42 -20.37 35.47
CA ARG A 355 -112.44 -19.35 35.71
C ARG A 355 -111.76 -18.15 36.34
N SER A 356 -112.27 -16.97 36.02
CA SER A 356 -111.81 -15.75 36.67
C SER A 356 -112.22 -15.75 38.14
N GLU A 357 -111.46 -15.05 38.97
CA GLU A 357 -111.71 -14.93 40.41
C GLU A 357 -113.16 -14.43 40.69
N ALA A 358 -113.66 -13.53 39.85
CA ALA A 358 -115.04 -13.03 39.90
C ALA A 358 -116.11 -14.10 39.65
N GLU A 359 -115.88 -15.06 38.76
CA GLU A 359 -116.82 -16.16 38.48
C GLU A 359 -116.87 -17.17 39.63
N ILE A 360 -115.73 -17.41 40.29
CA ILE A 360 -115.64 -18.31 41.45
C ILE A 360 -116.40 -17.72 42.64
N ASP A 361 -116.25 -16.43 42.90
CA ASP A 361 -116.92 -15.74 44.01
C ASP A 361 -118.45 -15.69 43.84
N ALA A 362 -118.94 -15.48 42.61
CA ALA A 362 -120.37 -15.48 42.31
C ALA A 362 -121.03 -16.84 42.65
N MET A 363 -120.39 -17.94 42.26
CA MET A 363 -120.89 -19.29 42.55
C MET A 363 -120.85 -19.63 44.06
N ALA A 364 -119.84 -19.15 44.78
CA ALA A 364 -119.77 -19.32 46.24
C ALA A 364 -120.92 -18.58 46.96
N GLY A 365 -121.31 -17.41 46.46
CA GLY A 365 -122.46 -16.65 46.95
C GLY A 365 -123.79 -17.39 46.78
N GLU A 366 -124.05 -17.97 45.59
CA GLU A 366 -125.27 -18.74 45.32
C GLU A 366 -125.40 -19.99 46.21
N LEU A 367 -124.29 -20.71 46.44
CA LEU A 367 -124.23 -21.87 47.33
C LEU A 367 -124.56 -21.53 48.79
N THR A 368 -124.16 -20.35 49.25
CA THR A 368 -124.40 -19.89 50.62
C THR A 368 -125.88 -19.56 50.83
N ALA A 369 -126.48 -18.81 49.91
CA ALA A 369 -127.91 -18.49 49.95
C ALA A 369 -128.81 -19.74 49.88
N TYR A 370 -128.39 -20.77 49.14
CA TYR A 370 -129.11 -22.05 49.08
C TYR A 370 -129.06 -22.82 50.40
N ARG A 371 -127.90 -22.84 51.08
CA ARG A 371 -127.73 -23.53 52.38
C ARG A 371 -128.58 -22.90 53.49
N GLU A 372 -128.67 -21.57 53.52
CA GLU A 372 -129.51 -20.84 54.49
C GLU A 372 -131.00 -21.18 54.33
N LYS A 373 -131.49 -21.26 53.08
CA LYS A 373 -132.87 -21.66 52.78
C LYS A 373 -133.19 -23.08 53.26
N ILE A 374 -132.27 -24.04 53.07
CA ILE A 374 -132.44 -25.40 53.58
C ILE A 374 -132.46 -25.43 55.11
N HIS A 375 -131.60 -24.64 55.76
CA HIS A 375 -131.52 -24.64 57.21
C HIS A 375 -132.81 -24.12 57.85
N ALA A 376 -133.38 -23.03 57.31
CA ALA A 376 -134.66 -22.47 57.75
C ALA A 376 -135.81 -23.47 57.57
N ALA A 377 -135.88 -24.16 56.42
CA ALA A 377 -136.92 -25.16 56.16
C ALA A 377 -136.86 -26.34 57.15
N LYS A 378 -135.65 -26.81 57.51
CA LYS A 378 -135.47 -27.89 58.49
C LYS A 378 -135.92 -27.49 59.90
N GLU A 379 -135.62 -26.27 60.34
CA GLU A 379 -136.07 -25.80 61.66
C GLU A 379 -137.60 -25.71 61.78
N HIS A 380 -138.29 -25.31 60.70
CA HIS A 380 -139.76 -25.27 60.69
C HIS A 380 -140.37 -26.68 60.82
N ALA A 381 -139.79 -27.68 60.15
CA ALA A 381 -140.25 -29.07 60.25
C ALA A 381 -140.06 -29.65 61.66
N VAL A 382 -138.92 -29.36 62.31
CA VAL A 382 -138.63 -29.82 63.68
C VAL A 382 -139.60 -29.21 64.70
N ARG A 383 -139.88 -27.91 64.59
CA ARG A 383 -140.86 -27.23 65.48
C ARG A 383 -142.29 -27.74 65.33
N ALA A 384 -142.70 -28.12 64.11
CA ALA A 384 -144.01 -28.71 63.89
C ALA A 384 -144.12 -30.11 64.51
N LYS A 385 -143.06 -30.92 64.40
CA LYS A 385 -143.04 -32.30 64.92
C LYS A 385 -143.08 -32.36 66.46
N ALA A 386 -142.37 -31.47 67.14
CA ALA A 386 -142.34 -31.44 68.61
C ALA A 386 -143.70 -31.05 69.27
N LYS A 387 -144.64 -30.44 68.53
CA LYS A 387 -145.95 -30.01 69.07
C LYS A 387 -147.00 -31.12 69.14
N VAL A 388 -146.76 -32.28 68.52
CA VAL A 388 -147.75 -33.36 68.34
C VAL A 388 -147.30 -34.71 68.89
N GLU A 389 -146.11 -34.80 69.51
CA GLU A 389 -145.42 -36.06 69.83
C GLU A 389 -145.95 -36.80 71.07
N ASP A 390 -146.73 -36.16 71.95
CA ASP A 390 -147.28 -36.77 73.20
C ASP A 390 -148.82 -36.63 73.34
N LYS A 391 -149.56 -36.60 72.22
CA LYS A 391 -151.03 -36.47 72.24
C LYS A 391 -151.72 -37.62 71.50
N SER A 392 -152.59 -38.35 72.21
CA SER A 392 -153.45 -39.43 71.68
C SER A 392 -154.83 -38.91 71.29
N GLU A 393 -155.40 -39.49 70.24
CA GLU A 393 -156.67 -39.13 69.61
C GLU A 393 -157.86 -39.26 70.58
N PRO A 394 -158.59 -38.16 70.91
CA PRO A 394 -159.70 -38.22 71.86
C PRO A 394 -160.97 -38.86 71.25
N ASP A 395 -161.60 -39.75 72.01
CA ASP A 395 -162.93 -40.32 71.71
C ASP A 395 -164.01 -39.24 71.88
N LEU A 396 -164.32 -38.59 70.75
CA LEU A 396 -165.27 -37.48 70.68
C LEU A 396 -166.71 -37.91 71.01
N ASP A 397 -167.08 -39.17 70.82
CA ASP A 397 -168.44 -39.66 71.10
C ASP A 397 -168.66 -39.80 72.61
N ALA A 398 -167.68 -40.32 73.35
CA ALA A 398 -167.72 -40.40 74.82
C ALA A 398 -167.67 -39.00 75.48
N LEU A 399 -166.91 -38.06 74.93
CA LEU A 399 -166.81 -36.69 75.47
C LEU A 399 -168.08 -35.86 75.18
N THR A 400 -168.74 -36.06 74.03
CA THR A 400 -170.01 -35.39 73.68
C THR A 400 -171.18 -35.90 74.53
N ALA A 401 -171.18 -37.18 74.92
CA ALA A 401 -172.14 -37.71 75.90
C ALA A 401 -171.93 -37.10 77.30
N THR A 402 -170.67 -36.87 77.69
CA THR A 402 -170.30 -36.29 78.99
C THR A 402 -170.57 -34.78 79.04
N GLU A 403 -170.42 -34.06 77.93
CA GLU A 403 -170.80 -32.65 77.79
C GLU A 403 -172.32 -32.46 77.86
N ASN A 404 -173.11 -33.34 77.23
CA ASN A 404 -174.57 -33.27 77.29
C ASN A 404 -175.13 -33.59 78.69
N ASP A 405 -174.54 -34.56 79.43
CA ASP A 405 -174.91 -34.84 80.83
C ASP A 405 -174.51 -33.69 81.78
N ALA A 406 -173.31 -33.12 81.60
CA ALA A 406 -172.87 -31.96 82.37
C ALA A 406 -173.69 -30.69 82.04
N GLY A 407 -174.08 -30.51 80.78
CA GLY A 407 -174.94 -29.43 80.30
C GLY A 407 -176.36 -29.49 80.88
N GLN A 408 -176.97 -30.69 80.92
CA GLN A 408 -178.28 -30.86 81.58
C GLN A 408 -178.20 -30.57 83.09
N LYS A 409 -177.14 -30.99 83.77
CA LYS A 409 -176.95 -30.71 85.21
C LYS A 409 -176.73 -29.22 85.51
N LEU A 410 -176.04 -28.49 84.63
CA LEU A 410 -175.84 -27.05 84.75
C LEU A 410 -177.15 -26.26 84.54
N GLU A 411 -177.97 -26.67 83.57
CA GLU A 411 -179.24 -25.99 83.27
C GLU A 411 -180.27 -26.22 84.38
N THR A 412 -180.34 -27.44 84.93
CA THR A 412 -181.18 -27.76 86.10
C THR A 412 -180.80 -26.90 87.32
N ALA A 413 -179.50 -26.69 87.56
CA ALA A 413 -179.01 -25.83 88.64
C ALA A 413 -179.30 -24.33 88.40
N ARG A 414 -179.30 -23.88 87.14
CA ARG A 414 -179.65 -22.50 86.75
C ARG A 414 -181.14 -22.21 86.91
N GLU A 415 -182.01 -23.16 86.58
CA GLU A 415 -183.45 -23.04 86.79
C GLU A 415 -183.79 -22.94 88.29
N ASP A 416 -183.11 -23.70 89.14
CA ASP A 416 -183.28 -23.65 90.59
C ASP A 416 -182.74 -22.35 91.21
N ALA A 417 -181.59 -21.85 90.74
CA ALA A 417 -181.08 -20.54 91.14
C ALA A 417 -182.02 -19.40 90.72
N SER A 418 -182.62 -19.49 89.53
CA SER A 418 -183.58 -18.50 89.03
C SER A 418 -184.91 -18.53 89.78
N ARG A 419 -185.43 -19.72 90.14
CA ARG A 419 -186.62 -19.86 91.00
C ARG A 419 -186.42 -19.19 92.35
N ARG A 420 -185.26 -19.41 92.98
CA ARG A 420 -184.94 -18.81 94.29
C ARG A 420 -184.74 -17.30 94.20
N ARG A 421 -184.12 -16.81 93.12
CA ARG A 421 -183.90 -15.36 92.90
C ARG A 421 -185.21 -14.60 92.71
N ARG A 422 -186.14 -15.10 91.89
CA ARG A 422 -187.45 -14.44 91.70
C ARG A 422 -188.30 -14.45 92.97
N ARG A 423 -188.15 -15.47 93.83
CA ARG A 423 -188.83 -15.52 95.13
C ARG A 423 -188.34 -14.43 96.08
N VAL A 424 -187.04 -14.10 96.03
CA VAL A 424 -186.46 -12.98 96.77
C VAL A 424 -187.00 -11.65 96.24
N GLU A 425 -187.00 -11.44 94.92
CA GLU A 425 -187.54 -10.21 94.31
C GLU A 425 -189.03 -10.00 94.63
N GLN A 426 -189.82 -11.08 94.68
CA GLN A 426 -191.25 -11.00 95.02
C GLN A 426 -191.47 -10.62 96.49
N LEU A 427 -190.61 -11.06 97.41
CA LEU A 427 -190.66 -10.69 98.83
C LEU A 427 -190.17 -9.26 99.07
N GLU A 428 -189.13 -8.83 98.35
CA GLU A 428 -188.63 -7.44 98.40
C GLU A 428 -189.69 -6.45 97.87
N LYS A 429 -190.39 -6.83 96.80
CA LYS A 429 -191.46 -6.00 96.26
C LYS A 429 -192.64 -5.88 97.24
N TRP A 430 -193.05 -6.96 97.90
CA TRP A 430 -194.08 -6.90 98.94
C TRP A 430 -193.67 -6.05 100.14
N MET A 431 -192.39 -6.03 100.53
CA MET A 431 -191.91 -5.09 101.55
C MET A 431 -192.01 -3.63 101.08
N THR A 432 -191.77 -3.39 99.79
CA THR A 432 -191.86 -2.04 99.19
C THR A 432 -193.31 -1.58 99.08
N ASP A 433 -194.21 -2.48 98.65
CA ASP A 433 -195.67 -2.24 98.60
C ASP A 433 -196.22 -1.97 100.01
N LEU A 434 -195.70 -2.65 101.04
CA LEU A 434 -196.12 -2.39 102.43
C LEU A 434 -195.68 -1.00 102.91
N ALA A 435 -194.44 -0.61 102.63
CA ALA A 435 -193.87 0.67 103.06
C ALA A 435 -194.52 1.88 102.35
N ALA A 436 -194.98 1.71 101.10
CA ALA A 436 -195.70 2.74 100.37
C ALA A 436 -197.13 2.94 100.92
N VAL A 437 -197.83 1.84 101.25
CA VAL A 437 -199.16 1.91 101.89
C VAL A 437 -199.08 2.57 103.28
N THR A 438 -198.01 2.33 104.06
CA THR A 438 -197.83 3.01 105.35
C THR A 438 -197.46 4.49 105.22
N LYS A 439 -196.86 4.90 104.09
CA LYS A 439 -196.43 6.28 103.87
C LYS A 439 -197.58 7.19 103.44
N ASP A 440 -198.53 6.69 102.66
CA ASP A 440 -199.66 7.51 102.22
C ASP A 440 -200.91 7.41 103.12
N GLU A 441 -201.04 6.38 103.98
CA GLU A 441 -201.89 6.48 105.18
C GLU A 441 -201.40 7.60 106.12
N ASN A 442 -200.08 7.77 106.29
CA ASN A 442 -199.52 8.89 107.08
C ASN A 442 -199.69 10.27 106.40
N ALA A 443 -199.83 10.32 105.07
CA ALA A 443 -200.18 11.54 104.34
C ALA A 443 -201.70 11.83 104.33
N LEU A 444 -202.55 10.82 104.53
CA LEU A 444 -203.97 10.97 104.86
C LEU A 444 -204.17 11.60 106.26
N GLU A 445 -203.25 11.39 107.21
CA GLU A 445 -203.41 11.83 108.61
C GLU A 445 -202.85 13.23 108.94
N THR A 446 -201.81 13.73 108.25
CA THR A 446 -201.17 15.01 108.64
C THR A 446 -201.77 16.26 107.96
N ARG A 447 -202.96 16.17 107.32
CA ARG A 447 -203.66 17.33 106.70
C ARG A 447 -205.16 17.50 106.97
N PHE A 448 -205.82 16.61 107.73
CA PHE A 448 -206.82 17.11 108.68
C PHE A 448 -206.07 17.89 109.76
N ALA A 449 -206.69 18.98 110.24
CA ALA A 449 -206.70 19.40 111.64
C ALA A 449 -206.22 20.84 111.88
N THR A 450 -207.05 21.80 111.47
CA THR A 450 -207.49 22.84 112.40
C THR A 450 -208.91 23.29 112.08
N VAL A 451 -209.75 23.12 113.11
CA VAL A 451 -210.83 23.97 113.62
C VAL A 451 -211.16 25.20 112.78
N GLY A 452 -212.46 25.37 112.51
CA GLY A 452 -213.01 26.50 111.79
C GLY A 452 -212.68 27.87 112.40
N HIS A 453 -212.71 28.84 111.50
CA HIS A 453 -213.50 30.02 111.73
C HIS A 453 -214.28 30.37 110.46
N VAL A 454 -215.58 30.55 110.67
CA VAL A 454 -216.59 31.21 109.85
C VAL A 454 -217.23 30.39 108.72
N ALA A 455 -218.45 29.95 109.08
CA ALA A 455 -219.60 29.48 108.29
C ALA A 455 -219.46 28.18 107.51
#